data_AF-A0A366CXF7-F1
#
_entry.id   AF-A0A366CXF7-F1
#
_cell.length_a   1.000
_cell.length_b   1.000
_cell.length_c   1.000
_cell.angle_alpha   90.00
_cell.angle_beta   90.00
_cell.angle_gamma   90.00
#
_symmetry.space_group_name_H-M   'P 1'
#
loop_
_entity.id
_entity.type
_entity.pdbx_description
1 polymer ?
#
loop_
_entity_poly.entity_id
_entity_poly.type
_entity_poly.pdbx_seq_one_letter_code
_entity_poly.pdbx_strand_id
1 'polypeptide(L)'
;MALSVHPSIGIARLGNANTDNFVLNPIKIGGLPYEHDADLKPTTTVVNFKDEAGCIRRQGQVFKVFDTSDEELTLDSPNVKNIEWTVHLANKKAAWCEFRELNGNLLYGQYNSYTNRGVPWRNASKESSSERQSLIIDLGPRVVSGILSTVEISIYNIPATYLHPSYPSGELKQGSKHFKSLGTLRTDRQGRLIVLGGYGFAGGNTDLSGYGGGDDWYDDISDGSVTCFVTYSDDSSETTTAWMVVGSPDFAPEIVNISTLSDTCFDVGVRNFDLVPDMYDSATGNYESDYVANFDRVV
;
A
#
# COMPACT_ATOMS: atom_id res chain seq x y z
N MET A 1 -0.12 17.71 20.14
CA MET A 1 0.96 17.91 19.15
C MET A 1 1.26 16.52 18.64
N ALA A 2 1.27 16.29 17.32
CA ALA A 2 0.94 14.97 16.80
C ALA A 2 2.18 14.18 16.36
N LEU A 3 2.15 12.88 16.66
CA LEU A 3 3.05 11.88 16.08
C LEU A 3 2.98 11.87 14.55
N SER A 4 4.05 11.44 13.88
CA SER A 4 4.07 11.17 12.44
C SER A 4 4.45 9.72 12.16
N VAL A 5 3.87 9.12 11.12
CA VAL A 5 4.29 7.80 10.61
C VAL A 5 4.97 7.98 9.26
N HIS A 6 6.12 7.33 9.11
CA HIS A 6 6.88 7.31 7.87
C HIS A 6 7.15 5.87 7.39
N PRO A 7 7.03 5.60 6.09
CA PRO A 7 6.60 6.56 5.05
C PRO A 7 5.11 6.93 5.17
N SER A 8 4.73 8.09 4.64
CA SER A 8 3.32 8.52 4.58
C SER A 8 2.49 7.64 3.64
N ILE A 9 3.12 7.12 2.57
CA ILE A 9 2.58 6.10 1.68
C ILE A 9 3.62 4.99 1.56
N GLY A 10 3.35 3.83 2.14
CA GLY A 10 4.20 2.65 2.05
C GLY A 10 3.98 1.83 0.79
N ILE A 11 5.05 1.18 0.31
CA ILE A 11 5.03 0.36 -0.91
C ILE A 11 5.54 -1.06 -0.62
N ALA A 12 4.63 -2.03 -0.64
CA ALA A 12 4.98 -3.46 -0.72
C ALA A 12 4.83 -3.96 -2.14
N ARG A 13 5.44 -5.11 -2.43
CA ARG A 13 5.29 -5.77 -3.72
C ARG A 13 4.97 -7.25 -3.59
N LEU A 14 4.11 -7.71 -4.51
CA LEU A 14 3.70 -9.11 -4.61
C LEU A 14 4.90 -10.04 -4.79
N GLY A 15 4.73 -11.30 -4.40
CA GLY A 15 5.73 -12.36 -4.55
C GLY A 15 5.16 -13.72 -4.17
N ASN A 16 5.46 -14.74 -4.96
CA ASN A 16 4.89 -16.08 -4.82
C ASN A 16 5.84 -17.10 -4.16
N ALA A 17 6.98 -16.65 -3.59
CA ALA A 17 7.83 -17.47 -2.74
C ALA A 17 7.13 -17.83 -1.41
N ASN A 18 7.78 -18.67 -0.60
CA ASN A 18 7.30 -19.00 0.73
C ASN A 18 7.00 -17.72 1.57
N THR A 19 5.96 -17.77 2.41
CA THR A 19 5.50 -16.62 3.19
C THR A 19 6.59 -16.00 4.08
N ASP A 20 7.50 -16.81 4.60
CA ASP A 20 8.61 -16.37 5.46
C ASP A 20 9.83 -15.87 4.68
N ASN A 21 9.84 -15.99 3.34
CA ASN A 21 10.95 -15.56 2.49
C ASN A 21 10.62 -14.25 1.76
N PHE A 22 11.11 -13.13 2.30
CA PHE A 22 10.87 -11.80 1.78
C PHE A 22 12.10 -10.91 1.88
N VAL A 23 12.05 -9.74 1.24
CA VAL A 23 13.01 -8.64 1.37
C VAL A 23 12.31 -7.43 1.99
N LEU A 24 13.07 -6.54 2.62
CA LEU A 24 12.59 -5.25 3.11
C LEU A 24 12.71 -4.16 2.04
N ASN A 25 11.96 -3.08 2.21
CA ASN A 25 11.86 -1.98 1.26
C ASN A 25 13.22 -1.33 0.95
N PRO A 26 13.38 -0.73 -0.24
CA PRO A 26 14.44 0.22 -0.52
C PRO A 26 14.43 1.39 0.48
N ILE A 27 15.60 1.97 0.71
CA ILE A 27 15.77 3.15 1.60
C ILE A 27 16.01 4.45 0.83
N LYS A 28 16.05 4.39 -0.51
CA LYS A 28 16.21 5.54 -1.41
C LYS A 28 15.60 5.24 -2.78
N ILE A 29 15.33 6.28 -3.56
CA ILE A 29 14.91 6.16 -4.96
C ILE A 29 16.00 5.45 -5.77
N GLY A 30 15.62 4.49 -6.62
CA GLY A 30 16.55 3.64 -7.37
C GLY A 30 17.37 2.68 -6.50
N GLY A 31 17.01 2.52 -5.22
CA GLY A 31 17.68 1.60 -4.32
C GLY A 31 17.17 0.17 -4.48
N LEU A 32 18.08 -0.79 -4.33
CA LEU A 32 17.72 -2.20 -4.14
C LEU A 32 16.96 -2.41 -2.82
N PRO A 33 16.04 -3.39 -2.76
CA PRO A 33 15.48 -3.86 -1.49
C PRO A 33 16.55 -4.58 -0.66
N TYR A 34 16.25 -4.85 0.61
CA TYR A 34 17.23 -5.36 1.58
C TYR A 34 16.92 -6.78 2.06
N GLU A 35 17.96 -7.58 2.22
CA GLU A 35 17.95 -8.74 3.11
C GLU A 35 17.72 -8.31 4.55
N HIS A 36 17.28 -9.23 5.41
CA HIS A 36 17.07 -8.95 6.83
C HIS A 36 17.66 -10.03 7.74
N ASP A 37 17.93 -9.67 8.98
CA ASP A 37 18.32 -10.63 10.03
C ASP A 37 17.09 -11.26 10.70
N ALA A 38 17.33 -12.06 11.74
CA ALA A 38 16.27 -12.71 12.53
C ALA A 38 15.42 -11.72 13.35
N ASP A 39 15.94 -10.50 13.59
CA ASP A 39 15.22 -9.42 14.27
C ASP A 39 14.40 -8.56 13.29
N LEU A 40 14.38 -8.94 12.01
CA LEU A 40 13.75 -8.26 10.88
C LEU A 40 14.31 -6.86 10.62
N LYS A 41 15.60 -6.64 10.91
CA LYS A 41 16.32 -5.43 10.56
C LYS A 41 16.99 -5.57 9.20
N PRO A 42 16.99 -4.52 8.35
CA PRO A 42 17.68 -4.57 7.07
C PRO A 42 19.19 -4.75 7.28
N THR A 43 19.80 -5.61 6.47
CA THR A 43 21.23 -5.96 6.57
C THR A 43 22.01 -5.55 5.32
N THR A 44 21.97 -6.38 4.29
CA THR A 44 22.60 -6.15 2.99
C THR A 44 21.53 -5.91 1.94
N THR A 45 21.90 -5.33 0.80
CA THR A 45 20.99 -5.32 -0.35
C THR A 45 20.69 -6.75 -0.80
N VAL A 46 19.51 -6.95 -1.38
CA VAL A 46 19.03 -8.24 -1.88
C VAL A 46 20.11 -8.97 -2.67
N VAL A 47 20.30 -10.25 -2.35
CA VAL A 47 21.21 -11.13 -3.08
C VAL A 47 20.48 -11.74 -4.27
N ASN A 48 19.31 -12.33 -4.03
CA ASN A 48 18.46 -12.92 -5.05
C ASN A 48 17.01 -12.46 -4.85
N PHE A 49 16.38 -11.95 -5.91
CA PHE A 49 14.96 -11.57 -5.91
C PHE A 49 14.01 -12.78 -5.89
N LYS A 50 14.52 -13.94 -6.25
CA LYS A 50 13.78 -15.20 -6.32
C LYS A 50 14.41 -16.24 -5.41
N ASP A 51 13.60 -17.16 -4.93
CA ASP A 51 14.08 -18.36 -4.24
C ASP A 51 14.66 -19.40 -5.21
N GLU A 52 15.13 -20.53 -4.69
CA GLU A 52 15.71 -21.63 -5.47
C GLU A 52 14.72 -22.27 -6.46
N ALA A 53 13.42 -22.13 -6.23
CA ALA A 53 12.37 -22.62 -7.14
C ALA A 53 12.02 -21.60 -8.24
N GLY A 54 12.64 -20.41 -8.21
CA GLY A 54 12.35 -19.32 -9.14
C GLY A 54 11.09 -18.51 -8.79
N CYS A 55 10.55 -18.69 -7.58
CA CYS A 55 9.44 -17.91 -7.07
C CYS A 55 9.94 -16.57 -6.53
N ILE A 56 9.22 -15.49 -6.81
CA ILE A 56 9.57 -14.12 -6.43
C ILE A 56 9.35 -13.92 -4.93
N ARG A 57 10.35 -13.39 -4.24
CA ARG A 57 10.26 -12.98 -2.84
C ARG A 57 9.43 -11.70 -2.74
N ARG A 58 8.51 -11.63 -1.77
CA ARG A 58 7.74 -10.40 -1.51
C ARG A 58 8.66 -9.28 -1.04
N GLN A 59 8.30 -8.03 -1.34
CA GLN A 59 8.92 -6.86 -0.70
C GLN A 59 7.99 -6.35 0.40
N GLY A 60 8.48 -6.30 1.63
CA GLY A 60 7.78 -5.73 2.79
C GLY A 60 8.15 -4.27 3.02
N GLN A 61 7.18 -3.48 3.48
CA GLN A 61 7.39 -2.09 3.86
C GLN A 61 7.52 -1.95 5.37
N VAL A 62 8.65 -1.43 5.85
CA VAL A 62 8.83 -1.01 7.24
C VAL A 62 8.16 0.36 7.44
N PHE A 63 7.34 0.49 8.46
CA PHE A 63 6.83 1.78 8.96
C PHE A 63 7.41 2.08 10.34
N LYS A 64 7.68 3.36 10.55
CA LYS A 64 8.23 3.92 11.77
C LYS A 64 7.33 5.05 12.25
N VAL A 65 7.29 5.27 13.56
CA VAL A 65 6.55 6.38 14.18
C VAL A 65 7.55 7.30 14.87
N PHE A 66 7.35 8.61 14.73
CA PHE A 66 8.22 9.64 15.28
C PHE A 66 7.42 10.60 16.15
N ASP A 67 8.08 11.11 17.18
CA ASP A 67 7.54 12.16 18.02
C ASP A 67 7.69 13.56 17.39
N THR A 68 7.28 14.59 18.13
CA THR A 68 7.32 15.98 17.65
C THR A 68 8.73 16.57 17.55
N SER A 69 9.73 15.86 18.05
CA SER A 69 11.16 16.22 17.96
C SER A 69 11.86 15.45 16.83
N ASP A 70 11.10 14.74 15.99
CA ASP A 70 11.59 13.82 14.95
C ASP A 70 12.43 12.65 15.51
N GLU A 71 12.24 12.28 16.78
CA GLU A 71 12.87 11.11 17.38
C GLU A 71 11.99 9.86 17.16
N GLU A 72 12.62 8.75 16.78
CA GLU A 72 11.91 7.49 16.52
C GLU A 72 11.39 6.87 17.83
N LEU A 73 10.08 6.58 17.86
CA LEU A 73 9.46 5.82 18.95
C LEU A 73 9.45 4.33 18.63
N THR A 74 9.93 3.54 19.58
CA THR A 74 9.96 2.07 19.54
C THR A 74 9.53 1.49 20.89
N LEU A 75 9.40 0.17 20.99
CA LEU A 75 9.18 -0.49 22.29
C LEU A 75 10.35 -0.33 23.27
N ASP A 76 11.54 0.07 22.80
CA ASP A 76 12.69 0.36 23.64
C ASP A 76 12.74 1.82 24.12
N SER A 77 11.88 2.69 23.57
CA SER A 77 11.87 4.12 23.90
C SER A 77 11.34 4.33 25.33
N PRO A 78 11.94 5.25 26.11
CA PRO A 78 11.47 5.53 27.46
C PRO A 78 10.01 6.01 27.44
N ASN A 79 9.25 5.66 28.47
CA ASN A 79 7.84 5.97 28.62
C ASN A 79 6.89 5.29 27.60
N VAL A 80 7.37 4.61 26.56
CA VAL A 80 6.51 3.85 25.64
C VAL A 80 6.18 2.48 26.25
N LYS A 81 4.88 2.20 26.40
CA LYS A 81 4.35 0.93 26.92
C LYS A 81 3.97 -0.03 25.80
N ASN A 82 3.38 0.49 24.72
CA ASN A 82 2.95 -0.30 23.57
C ASN A 82 2.95 0.54 22.30
N ILE A 83 3.20 -0.12 21.16
CA ILE A 83 2.96 0.41 19.83
C ILE A 83 2.09 -0.60 19.10
N GLU A 84 0.87 -0.19 18.78
CA GLU A 84 -0.11 -1.00 18.07
C GLU A 84 -0.38 -0.45 16.68
N TRP A 85 -0.31 -1.33 15.69
CA TRP A 85 -0.54 -1.02 14.30
C TRP A 85 -1.82 -1.70 13.83
N THR A 86 -2.75 -0.91 13.29
CA THR A 86 -3.93 -1.41 12.59
C THR A 86 -3.78 -1.12 11.10
N VAL A 87 -3.88 -2.15 10.26
CA VAL A 87 -3.84 -2.01 8.81
C VAL A 87 -5.09 -2.62 8.18
N HIS A 88 -5.73 -1.89 7.28
CA HIS A 88 -6.94 -2.35 6.57
C HIS A 88 -6.72 -2.29 5.06
N LEU A 89 -6.24 -3.39 4.48
CA LEU A 89 -6.08 -3.53 3.04
C LEU A 89 -7.35 -4.05 2.38
N ALA A 90 -7.67 -3.53 1.19
CA ALA A 90 -8.75 -4.03 0.35
C ALA A 90 -8.40 -3.92 -1.14
N ASN A 91 -9.11 -4.68 -1.98
CA ASN A 91 -9.08 -4.58 -3.44
C ASN A 91 -10.47 -4.24 -3.96
N LYS A 92 -10.62 -3.06 -4.58
CA LYS A 92 -11.91 -2.60 -5.15
C LYS A 92 -12.00 -2.73 -6.67
N LYS A 93 -11.01 -3.35 -7.33
CA LYS A 93 -10.90 -3.33 -8.80
C LYS A 93 -12.10 -3.94 -9.51
N ALA A 94 -12.61 -5.07 -9.03
CA ALA A 94 -13.77 -5.75 -9.61
C ALA A 94 -15.08 -4.96 -9.41
N ALA A 95 -15.13 -4.13 -8.36
CA ALA A 95 -16.26 -3.26 -8.04
C ALA A 95 -16.18 -1.87 -8.70
N TRP A 96 -15.11 -1.55 -9.44
CA TRP A 96 -14.91 -0.23 -10.03
C TRP A 96 -15.33 -0.13 -11.51
N CYS A 97 -15.22 1.08 -12.08
CA CYS A 97 -15.39 1.33 -13.51
C CYS A 97 -14.30 0.63 -14.35
N GLU A 98 -14.62 0.35 -15.61
CA GLU A 98 -13.62 0.00 -16.61
C GLU A 98 -12.59 1.13 -16.75
N PHE A 99 -11.32 0.76 -16.94
CA PHE A 99 -10.30 1.74 -17.28
C PHE A 99 -10.49 2.20 -18.73
N ARG A 100 -10.71 3.50 -18.92
CA ARG A 100 -10.84 4.16 -20.23
C ARG A 100 -9.97 5.42 -20.29
N GLU A 101 -8.67 5.19 -20.19
CA GLU A 101 -7.61 6.21 -20.26
C GLU A 101 -7.84 7.38 -19.28
N LEU A 102 -8.21 8.55 -19.80
CA LEU A 102 -8.44 9.76 -19.00
C LEU A 102 -9.89 9.97 -18.60
N ASN A 103 -10.85 9.16 -19.09
CA ASN A 103 -12.25 9.31 -18.69
C ASN A 103 -12.41 9.01 -17.20
N GLY A 104 -13.10 9.88 -16.47
CA GLY A 104 -13.22 9.84 -15.01
C GLY A 104 -12.23 10.73 -14.27
N ASN A 105 -11.19 11.23 -14.93
CA ASN A 105 -10.23 12.16 -14.33
C ASN A 105 -10.83 13.57 -14.20
N LEU A 106 -11.16 13.97 -12.97
CA LEU A 106 -11.80 15.26 -12.69
C LEU A 106 -10.88 16.47 -12.78
N LEU A 107 -9.56 16.29 -12.96
CA LEU A 107 -8.65 17.39 -13.30
C LEU A 107 -8.99 18.03 -14.66
N TYR A 108 -9.71 17.31 -15.52
CA TYR A 108 -10.26 17.81 -16.80
C TYR A 108 -11.69 18.38 -16.65
N GLY A 109 -12.15 18.60 -15.41
CA GLY A 109 -13.46 19.15 -15.09
C GLY A 109 -14.59 18.12 -15.03
N GLN A 110 -15.75 18.56 -14.53
CA GLN A 110 -16.89 17.69 -14.22
C GLN A 110 -17.48 16.96 -15.45
N TYR A 111 -17.36 17.56 -16.65
CA TYR A 111 -17.80 16.92 -17.91
C TYR A 111 -16.98 15.66 -18.25
N ASN A 112 -15.79 15.50 -17.65
CA ASN A 112 -14.98 14.29 -17.80
C ASN A 112 -15.25 13.24 -16.70
N SER A 113 -16.26 13.42 -15.82
CA SER A 113 -16.63 12.42 -14.82
C SER A 113 -17.05 11.08 -15.46
N TYR A 114 -16.90 9.97 -14.72
CA TYR A 114 -17.29 8.63 -15.21
C TYR A 114 -18.74 8.61 -15.71
N THR A 115 -19.67 9.23 -14.98
CA THR A 115 -21.09 9.33 -15.35
C THR A 115 -21.29 10.09 -16.67
N ASN A 116 -20.68 11.28 -16.81
CA ASN A 116 -20.85 12.11 -18.01
C ASN A 116 -20.18 11.50 -19.25
N ARG A 117 -19.14 10.69 -19.04
CA ARG A 117 -18.44 9.95 -20.09
C ARG A 117 -19.08 8.59 -20.38
N GLY A 118 -20.12 8.20 -19.64
CA GLY A 118 -20.79 6.91 -19.80
C GLY A 118 -19.86 5.71 -19.60
N VAL A 119 -18.88 5.82 -18.70
CA VAL A 119 -17.93 4.73 -18.44
C VAL A 119 -18.67 3.62 -17.69
N PRO A 120 -18.69 2.38 -18.21
CA PRO A 120 -19.39 1.29 -17.57
C PRO A 120 -18.64 0.78 -16.34
N TRP A 121 -19.39 0.18 -15.43
CA TRP A 121 -18.85 -0.60 -14.32
C TRP A 121 -18.28 -1.92 -14.84
N ARG A 122 -17.16 -2.38 -14.29
CA ARG A 122 -16.78 -3.80 -14.39
C ARG A 122 -17.83 -4.65 -13.72
N ASN A 123 -18.06 -5.89 -14.18
CA ASN A 123 -19.13 -6.74 -13.67
C ASN A 123 -20.50 -6.03 -13.74
N ALA A 124 -20.80 -5.39 -14.87
CA ALA A 124 -21.96 -4.50 -15.03
C ALA A 124 -23.31 -5.16 -14.73
N SER A 125 -23.40 -6.49 -14.84
CA SER A 125 -24.60 -7.27 -14.49
C SER A 125 -24.91 -7.28 -12.98
N LYS A 126 -23.98 -6.86 -12.13
CA LYS A 126 -24.17 -6.66 -10.69
C LYS A 126 -24.61 -5.23 -10.46
N GLU A 127 -25.89 -5.01 -10.19
CA GLU A 127 -26.47 -3.66 -10.13
C GLU A 127 -26.75 -3.19 -8.70
N SER A 128 -27.12 -4.10 -7.79
CA SER A 128 -27.45 -3.71 -6.41
C SER A 128 -26.20 -3.39 -5.60
N SER A 129 -26.31 -2.46 -4.65
CA SER A 129 -25.18 -2.04 -3.80
C SER A 129 -24.54 -3.20 -3.04
N SER A 130 -25.32 -4.20 -2.59
CA SER A 130 -24.78 -5.37 -1.91
C SER A 130 -24.01 -6.31 -2.84
N GLU A 131 -24.47 -6.50 -4.08
CA GLU A 131 -23.71 -7.26 -5.08
C GLU A 131 -22.44 -6.53 -5.49
N ARG A 132 -22.48 -5.19 -5.61
CA ARG A 132 -21.27 -4.38 -5.88
C ARG A 132 -20.28 -4.49 -4.73
N GLN A 133 -20.76 -4.43 -3.48
CA GLN A 133 -19.93 -4.56 -2.30
C GLN A 133 -19.27 -5.94 -2.24
N SER A 134 -19.98 -7.01 -2.62
CA SER A 134 -19.41 -8.37 -2.57
C SER A 134 -18.35 -8.65 -3.65
N LEU A 135 -18.18 -7.76 -4.64
CA LEU A 135 -17.07 -7.82 -5.60
C LEU A 135 -15.74 -7.32 -5.01
N ILE A 136 -15.78 -6.59 -3.89
CA ILE A 136 -14.57 -6.11 -3.22
C ILE A 136 -13.88 -7.32 -2.55
N ILE A 137 -12.56 -7.36 -2.59
CA ILE A 137 -11.81 -8.23 -1.68
C ILE A 137 -11.51 -7.41 -0.43
N ASP A 138 -12.22 -7.69 0.64
CA ASP A 138 -12.13 -6.97 1.90
C ASP A 138 -12.28 -7.96 3.05
N LEU A 139 -11.18 -8.19 3.74
CA LEU A 139 -11.08 -9.15 4.84
C LEU A 139 -11.10 -8.47 6.21
N GLY A 140 -11.42 -7.17 6.24
CA GLY A 140 -11.36 -6.33 7.42
C GLY A 140 -9.93 -6.00 7.88
N PRO A 141 -9.80 -5.14 8.91
CA PRO A 141 -8.50 -4.76 9.45
C PRO A 141 -7.78 -5.93 10.13
N ARG A 142 -6.45 -5.85 10.23
CA ARG A 142 -5.64 -6.64 11.15
C ARG A 142 -4.87 -5.72 12.08
N VAL A 143 -4.68 -6.20 13.31
CA VAL A 143 -3.94 -5.51 14.36
C VAL A 143 -2.68 -6.30 14.68
N VAL A 144 -1.54 -5.62 14.79
CA VAL A 144 -0.27 -6.21 15.19
C VAL A 144 0.47 -5.27 16.16
N SER A 145 1.05 -5.83 17.21
CA SER A 145 1.81 -5.11 18.23
C SER A 145 2.82 -6.06 18.89
N GLY A 146 3.78 -5.51 19.64
CA GLY A 146 4.79 -6.29 20.34
C GLY A 146 5.98 -6.72 19.49
N ILE A 147 6.77 -7.67 20.02
CA ILE A 147 8.06 -8.10 19.48
C ILE A 147 7.87 -9.27 18.53
N LEU A 148 8.36 -9.14 17.28
CA LEU A 148 8.37 -10.24 16.28
C LEU A 148 6.99 -10.89 16.06
N SER A 149 5.93 -10.10 16.19
CA SER A 149 4.56 -10.56 16.00
C SER A 149 4.26 -10.77 14.52
N THR A 150 3.34 -11.66 14.20
CA THR A 150 2.90 -11.94 12.82
C THR A 150 1.40 -12.22 12.80
N VAL A 151 0.69 -11.62 11.85
CA VAL A 151 -0.72 -11.93 11.58
C VAL A 151 -1.00 -11.85 10.09
N GLU A 152 -1.63 -12.90 9.55
CA GLU A 152 -2.04 -12.94 8.16
C GLU A 152 -3.35 -12.16 7.97
N ILE A 153 -3.48 -11.43 6.86
CA ILE A 153 -4.73 -10.82 6.42
C ILE A 153 -5.50 -11.88 5.63
N SER A 154 -6.05 -12.88 6.34
CA SER A 154 -6.60 -14.10 5.74
C SER A 154 -8.12 -14.22 5.86
N ILE A 155 -8.74 -14.97 4.94
CA ILE A 155 -10.14 -15.38 5.02
C ILE A 155 -10.46 -16.22 6.27
N TYR A 156 -9.45 -16.85 6.89
CA TYR A 156 -9.62 -17.75 8.03
C TYR A 156 -9.59 -17.05 9.40
N ASN A 157 -9.24 -15.76 9.44
CA ASN A 157 -9.10 -14.99 10.69
C ASN A 157 -9.72 -13.59 10.59
N ILE A 158 -10.80 -13.46 9.82
CA ILE A 158 -11.57 -12.22 9.74
C ILE A 158 -12.12 -11.89 11.15
N PRO A 159 -11.91 -10.66 11.67
CA PRO A 159 -12.44 -10.28 12.97
C PRO A 159 -13.96 -10.46 13.03
N ALA A 160 -14.47 -11.06 14.10
CA ALA A 160 -15.92 -11.24 14.28
C ALA A 160 -16.71 -9.91 14.30
N THR A 161 -16.04 -8.81 14.63
CA THR A 161 -16.59 -7.45 14.59
C THR A 161 -16.66 -6.86 13.18
N TYR A 162 -16.01 -7.48 12.19
CA TYR A 162 -16.07 -7.06 10.78
C TYR A 162 -17.26 -7.73 10.08
N LEU A 163 -18.37 -7.00 9.97
CA LEU A 163 -19.68 -7.57 9.61
C LEU A 163 -19.87 -7.85 8.11
N HIS A 164 -19.04 -7.25 7.25
CA HIS A 164 -19.22 -7.30 5.79
C HIS A 164 -17.95 -7.72 5.03
N PRO A 165 -17.32 -8.86 5.36
CA PRO A 165 -16.21 -9.35 4.58
C PRO A 165 -16.68 -9.80 3.19
N SER A 166 -15.81 -9.67 2.20
CA SER A 166 -16.07 -10.08 0.83
C SER A 166 -14.79 -10.56 0.15
N TYR A 167 -14.88 -11.60 -0.67
CA TYR A 167 -13.78 -12.20 -1.42
C TYR A 167 -14.32 -13.22 -2.43
N PRO A 168 -13.59 -13.54 -3.50
CA PRO A 168 -13.94 -14.65 -4.39
C PRO A 168 -13.82 -15.98 -3.64
N SER A 169 -14.96 -16.62 -3.40
CA SER A 169 -15.05 -17.89 -2.67
C SER A 169 -15.10 -19.09 -3.62
N GLY A 170 -14.77 -20.28 -3.10
CA GLY A 170 -14.81 -21.53 -3.86
C GLY A 170 -13.58 -21.75 -4.74
N GLU A 171 -13.75 -22.55 -5.79
CA GLU A 171 -12.72 -22.82 -6.80
C GLU A 171 -13.00 -22.00 -8.06
N LEU A 172 -12.07 -21.12 -8.42
CA LEU A 172 -12.16 -20.33 -9.65
C LEU A 172 -11.82 -21.17 -10.89
N LYS A 173 -12.54 -20.95 -11.98
CA LYS A 173 -12.39 -21.75 -13.21
C LYS A 173 -11.07 -21.51 -13.93
N GLN A 174 -10.56 -20.28 -13.92
CA GLN A 174 -9.35 -19.86 -14.61
C GLN A 174 -8.31 -19.30 -13.64
N GLY A 175 -7.03 -19.47 -13.97
CA GLY A 175 -5.91 -18.93 -13.17
C GLY A 175 -5.81 -19.55 -11.77
N SER A 176 -5.48 -18.71 -10.79
CA SER A 176 -5.39 -19.08 -9.38
C SER A 176 -6.74 -19.57 -8.85
N LYS A 177 -6.73 -20.69 -8.12
CA LYS A 177 -7.95 -21.45 -7.79
C LYS A 177 -8.66 -21.02 -6.52
N HIS A 178 -7.89 -20.75 -5.47
CA HIS A 178 -8.43 -20.48 -4.14
C HIS A 178 -7.78 -19.23 -3.56
N PHE A 179 -8.56 -18.15 -3.47
CA PHE A 179 -8.14 -16.95 -2.77
C PHE A 179 -8.06 -17.22 -1.26
N LYS A 180 -7.03 -16.70 -0.59
CA LYS A 180 -6.79 -16.98 0.84
C LYS A 180 -6.34 -15.78 1.67
N SER A 181 -5.64 -14.81 1.07
CA SER A 181 -4.94 -13.76 1.81
C SER A 181 -4.71 -12.51 0.95
N LEU A 182 -4.73 -11.34 1.58
CA LEU A 182 -4.23 -10.08 1.02
C LEU A 182 -2.79 -9.75 1.46
N GLY A 183 -2.19 -10.57 2.32
CA GLY A 183 -0.82 -10.38 2.78
C GLY A 183 -0.64 -10.65 4.27
N THR A 184 0.43 -10.09 4.83
CA THR A 184 0.90 -10.41 6.19
C THR A 184 1.34 -9.13 6.87
N LEU A 185 0.91 -8.91 8.12
CA LEU A 185 1.50 -7.89 9.00
C LEU A 185 2.53 -8.56 9.92
N ARG A 186 3.65 -7.89 10.13
CA ARG A 186 4.67 -8.28 11.11
C ARG A 186 5.10 -7.09 11.95
N THR A 187 5.72 -7.37 13.09
CA THR A 187 6.58 -6.39 13.76
C THR A 187 8.03 -6.86 13.79
N ASP A 188 8.96 -5.91 13.74
CA ASP A 188 10.37 -6.20 14.03
C ASP A 188 10.58 -6.39 15.55
N ARG A 189 11.84 -6.59 15.97
CA ARG A 189 12.15 -6.75 17.40
C ARG A 189 11.82 -5.51 18.26
N GLN A 190 11.74 -4.34 17.66
CA GLN A 190 11.51 -3.06 18.33
C GLN A 190 10.07 -2.56 18.16
N GLY A 191 9.17 -3.36 17.58
CA GLY A 191 7.76 -3.03 17.38
C GLY A 191 7.46 -2.17 16.14
N ARG A 192 8.41 -2.01 15.22
CA ARG A 192 8.15 -1.36 13.92
C ARG A 192 7.25 -2.25 13.09
N LEU A 193 6.28 -1.67 12.39
CA LEU A 193 5.42 -2.42 11.49
C LEU A 193 6.16 -2.82 10.22
N ILE A 194 5.95 -4.05 9.75
CA ILE A 194 6.30 -4.52 8.42
C ILE A 194 5.03 -5.00 7.73
N VAL A 195 4.68 -4.41 6.59
CA VAL A 195 3.54 -4.86 5.77
C VAL A 195 4.03 -5.60 4.54
N LEU A 196 3.63 -6.85 4.40
CA LEU A 196 3.83 -7.68 3.20
C LEU A 196 2.50 -7.78 2.46
N GLY A 197 2.52 -7.58 1.14
CA GLY A 197 1.34 -7.71 0.29
C GLY A 197 0.98 -9.15 -0.07
N GLY A 198 0.10 -9.29 -1.07
CA GLY A 198 -0.35 -10.57 -1.62
C GLY A 198 0.75 -11.41 -2.27
N TYR A 199 0.33 -12.58 -2.76
CA TYR A 199 1.18 -13.65 -3.28
C TYR A 199 1.18 -13.74 -4.82
N GLY A 200 0.53 -12.80 -5.53
CA GLY A 200 0.38 -12.86 -6.97
C GLY A 200 -0.80 -13.70 -7.43
N PHE A 201 -1.84 -13.81 -6.58
CA PHE A 201 -3.11 -14.41 -6.95
C PHE A 201 -3.73 -13.65 -8.13
N ALA A 202 -4.11 -14.37 -9.18
CA ALA A 202 -4.87 -13.86 -10.31
C ALA A 202 -5.76 -14.98 -10.88
N GLY A 203 -7.06 -14.88 -10.68
CA GLY A 203 -8.02 -15.91 -11.09
C GLY A 203 -9.42 -15.36 -11.34
N GLY A 204 -10.23 -16.15 -12.05
CA GLY A 204 -11.59 -15.75 -12.39
C GLY A 204 -12.44 -16.88 -12.94
N ASN A 205 -13.69 -16.57 -13.29
CA ASN A 205 -14.66 -17.56 -13.78
C ASN A 205 -15.01 -17.46 -15.26
N THR A 206 -14.34 -16.56 -15.98
CA THR A 206 -14.49 -16.34 -17.43
C THR A 206 -13.14 -16.44 -18.13
N ASP A 207 -13.15 -16.70 -19.43
CA ASP A 207 -11.93 -16.63 -20.24
C ASP A 207 -11.49 -15.17 -20.41
N LEU A 208 -10.18 -14.93 -20.50
CA LEU A 208 -9.64 -13.58 -20.70
C LEU A 208 -9.93 -13.11 -22.13
N SER A 209 -10.62 -11.97 -22.26
CA SER A 209 -11.00 -11.38 -23.54
C SER A 209 -10.25 -10.08 -23.89
N GLY A 210 -9.43 -9.53 -22.98
CA GLY A 210 -8.65 -8.32 -23.23
C GLY A 210 -7.75 -7.88 -22.08
N TYR A 211 -7.01 -6.78 -22.31
CA TYR A 211 -6.04 -6.21 -21.35
C TYR A 211 -6.65 -5.80 -20.01
N GLY A 212 -7.88 -5.30 -20.01
CA GLY A 212 -8.58 -4.81 -18.80
C GLY A 212 -9.11 -5.91 -17.87
N GLY A 213 -8.93 -7.18 -18.24
CA GLY A 213 -9.51 -8.36 -17.59
C GLY A 213 -10.82 -8.82 -18.25
N GLY A 214 -11.34 -9.97 -17.80
CA GLY A 214 -12.72 -10.41 -18.05
C GLY A 214 -13.62 -10.11 -16.84
N ASP A 215 -14.93 -10.26 -17.01
CA ASP A 215 -15.85 -10.23 -15.87
C ASP A 215 -15.52 -11.36 -14.87
N ASP A 216 -15.78 -11.10 -13.59
CA ASP A 216 -15.57 -12.05 -12.49
C ASP A 216 -14.10 -12.53 -12.35
N TRP A 217 -13.16 -11.60 -12.57
CA TRP A 217 -11.73 -11.76 -12.32
C TRP A 217 -11.26 -10.94 -11.11
N TYR A 218 -10.27 -11.50 -10.42
CA TYR A 218 -9.74 -11.00 -9.17
C TYR A 218 -8.22 -11.09 -9.16
N ASP A 219 -7.57 -10.13 -8.50
CA ASP A 219 -6.16 -10.18 -8.14
C ASP A 219 -5.97 -9.81 -6.67
N ASP A 220 -4.79 -10.06 -6.09
CA ASP A 220 -4.46 -9.75 -4.70
C ASP A 220 -3.60 -8.49 -4.52
N ILE A 221 -3.64 -7.57 -5.48
CA ILE A 221 -3.23 -6.19 -5.24
C ILE A 221 -4.16 -5.59 -4.20
N SER A 222 -3.67 -4.67 -3.39
CA SER A 222 -4.50 -3.97 -2.42
C SER A 222 -3.85 -2.66 -2.01
N ASP A 223 -4.67 -1.77 -1.48
CA ASP A 223 -4.21 -0.59 -0.77
C ASP A 223 -5.13 -0.32 0.42
N GLY A 224 -4.70 0.55 1.34
CA GLY A 224 -5.52 0.91 2.48
C GLY A 224 -4.80 1.64 3.60
N SER A 225 -5.52 1.86 4.69
CA SER A 225 -5.06 2.67 5.81
C SER A 225 -4.05 1.93 6.69
N VAL A 226 -3.12 2.71 7.26
CA VAL A 226 -2.25 2.32 8.36
C VAL A 226 -2.52 3.29 9.52
N THR A 227 -2.84 2.75 10.69
CA THR A 227 -3.06 3.53 11.91
C THR A 227 -2.11 3.04 12.99
N CYS A 228 -1.37 3.97 13.61
CA CYS A 228 -0.46 3.69 14.71
C CYS A 228 -1.02 4.27 16.00
N PHE A 229 -1.12 3.46 17.03
CA PHE A 229 -1.45 3.85 18.40
C PHE A 229 -0.21 3.67 19.27
N VAL A 230 0.29 4.76 19.84
CA VAL A 230 1.35 4.71 20.86
C VAL A 230 0.69 4.86 22.22
N THR A 231 0.87 3.87 23.09
CA THR A 231 0.42 3.92 24.49
C THR A 231 1.63 4.17 25.39
N TYR A 232 1.53 5.16 26.27
CA TYR A 232 2.58 5.53 27.21
C TYR A 232 2.42 4.82 28.56
N SER A 233 3.40 4.98 29.46
CA SER A 233 3.45 4.25 30.74
C SER A 233 2.34 4.68 31.70
N ASP A 234 1.77 5.88 31.52
CA ASP A 234 0.63 6.41 32.28
C ASP A 234 -0.73 6.08 31.64
N ASP A 235 -0.76 5.18 30.65
CA ASP A 235 -1.92 4.78 29.85
C ASP A 235 -2.52 5.89 28.96
N SER A 236 -1.89 7.06 28.87
CA SER A 236 -2.21 8.02 27.82
C SER A 236 -1.80 7.47 26.45
N SER A 237 -2.44 7.95 25.39
CA SER A 237 -2.13 7.50 24.04
C SER A 237 -2.27 8.59 22.99
N GLU A 238 -1.52 8.41 21.91
CA GLU A 238 -1.56 9.24 20.73
C GLU A 238 -1.75 8.37 19.49
N THR A 239 -2.36 8.95 18.45
CA THR A 239 -2.68 8.24 17.21
C THR A 239 -2.26 9.06 16.01
N THR A 240 -1.72 8.37 15.02
CA THR A 240 -1.37 8.96 13.72
C THR A 240 -1.57 7.93 12.61
N THR A 241 -1.56 8.37 11.36
CA THR A 241 -1.94 7.55 10.21
C THR A 241 -1.00 7.71 9.02
N ALA A 242 -1.03 6.69 8.16
CA ALA A 242 -0.39 6.66 6.86
C ALA A 242 -1.26 5.83 5.89
N TRP A 243 -0.77 5.64 4.67
CA TRP A 243 -1.38 4.76 3.67
C TRP A 243 -0.41 3.66 3.27
N MET A 244 -0.95 2.56 2.75
CA MET A 244 -0.20 1.43 2.24
C MET A 244 -0.70 1.05 0.85
N VAL A 245 0.21 0.80 -0.08
CA VAL A 245 -0.09 0.31 -1.43
C VAL A 245 0.74 -0.93 -1.73
N VAL A 246 0.11 -1.94 -2.30
CA VAL A 246 0.77 -3.15 -2.81
C VAL A 246 0.84 -3.05 -4.33
N GLY A 247 2.05 -3.01 -4.88
CA GLY A 247 2.30 -3.08 -6.32
C GLY A 247 2.66 -4.49 -6.79
N SER A 248 2.66 -4.70 -8.11
CA SER A 248 3.35 -5.84 -8.72
C SER A 248 4.88 -5.72 -8.52
N PRO A 249 5.67 -6.78 -8.75
CA PRO A 249 7.12 -6.75 -8.53
C PRO A 249 7.84 -5.60 -9.25
N ASP A 250 8.92 -5.08 -8.65
CA ASP A 250 9.90 -4.29 -9.41
C ASP A 250 10.84 -5.23 -10.13
N PHE A 251 10.76 -5.28 -11.45
CA PHE A 251 11.67 -6.09 -12.23
C PHE A 251 12.98 -5.37 -12.56
N ALA A 252 13.08 -4.06 -12.29
CA ALA A 252 14.28 -3.26 -12.52
C ALA A 252 14.40 -2.12 -11.46
N PRO A 253 14.54 -2.46 -10.16
CA PRO A 253 14.43 -1.48 -9.05
C PRO A 253 15.45 -0.34 -9.08
N GLU A 254 16.57 -0.52 -9.77
CA GLU A 254 17.62 0.50 -9.90
C GLU A 254 17.35 1.48 -11.05
N ILE A 255 16.40 1.18 -11.94
CA ILE A 255 16.03 2.05 -13.05
C ILE A 255 14.88 2.95 -12.60
N VAL A 256 15.21 4.23 -12.36
CA VAL A 256 14.27 5.23 -11.88
C VAL A 256 13.42 5.77 -13.03
N ASN A 257 12.12 5.91 -12.81
CA ASN A 257 11.24 6.61 -13.75
C ASN A 257 11.58 8.11 -13.76
N ILE A 258 11.55 8.75 -14.93
CA ILE A 258 11.80 10.20 -15.07
C ILE A 258 10.87 11.03 -14.16
N SER A 259 9.61 10.60 -14.02
CA SER A 259 8.66 11.16 -13.07
C SER A 259 8.14 10.04 -12.20
N THR A 260 8.51 10.07 -10.93
CA THR A 260 8.10 9.11 -9.91
C THR A 260 6.79 9.54 -9.25
N LEU A 261 6.19 8.64 -8.47
CA LEU A 261 5.06 9.02 -7.61
C LEU A 261 5.47 10.06 -6.55
N SER A 262 6.73 10.07 -6.12
CA SER A 262 7.27 11.11 -5.23
C SER A 262 7.24 12.48 -5.91
N ASP A 263 7.62 12.57 -7.18
CA ASP A 263 7.54 13.82 -7.95
C ASP A 263 6.10 14.29 -8.12
N THR A 264 5.17 13.35 -8.31
CA THR A 264 3.73 13.66 -8.37
C THR A 264 3.23 14.22 -7.03
N CYS A 265 3.61 13.62 -5.90
CA CYS A 265 3.27 14.13 -4.57
C CYS A 265 3.91 15.49 -4.30
N PHE A 266 5.17 15.69 -4.69
CA PHE A 266 5.88 16.96 -4.55
C PHE A 266 5.21 18.06 -5.37
N ASP A 267 4.94 17.82 -6.64
CA ASP A 267 4.25 18.76 -7.54
C ASP A 267 2.86 19.14 -7.03
N VAL A 268 2.06 18.15 -6.59
CA VAL A 268 0.77 18.41 -5.96
C VAL A 268 0.94 19.25 -4.69
N GLY A 269 1.93 18.93 -3.85
CA GLY A 269 2.28 19.67 -2.65
C GLY A 269 2.61 21.14 -2.92
N VAL A 270 3.45 21.40 -3.92
CA VAL A 270 3.82 22.77 -4.33
C VAL A 270 2.60 23.54 -4.81
N ARG A 271 1.83 23.00 -5.76
CA ARG A 271 0.75 23.74 -6.43
C ARG A 271 -0.53 23.88 -5.61
N ASN A 272 -0.74 23.03 -4.60
CA ASN A 272 -2.03 22.95 -3.89
C ASN A 272 -1.93 23.01 -2.36
N PHE A 273 -0.74 22.82 -1.79
CA PHE A 273 -0.55 22.74 -0.33
C PHE A 273 0.60 23.61 0.18
N ASP A 274 1.06 24.56 -0.64
CA ASP A 274 2.07 25.55 -0.26
C ASP A 274 3.38 24.93 0.26
N LEU A 275 3.76 23.76 -0.28
CA LEU A 275 4.91 22.99 0.20
C LEU A 275 6.24 23.75 0.05
N VAL A 276 6.38 24.56 -1.01
CA VAL A 276 7.56 25.39 -1.27
C VAL A 276 7.10 26.78 -1.71
N PRO A 277 6.79 27.69 -0.76
CA PRO A 277 6.21 28.99 -1.07
C PRO A 277 7.08 29.85 -2.00
N ASP A 278 8.40 29.77 -1.86
CA ASP A 278 9.35 30.48 -2.73
C ASP A 278 9.30 30.02 -4.19
N MET A 279 8.71 28.84 -4.48
CA MET A 279 8.63 28.28 -5.83
C MET A 279 7.29 28.61 -6.52
N TYR A 280 6.21 28.76 -5.75
CA TYR A 280 4.86 28.88 -6.30
C TYR A 280 4.00 29.80 -5.44
N ASP A 281 3.48 30.86 -6.07
CA ASP A 281 2.54 31.77 -5.45
C ASP A 281 1.13 31.17 -5.49
N SER A 282 0.72 30.61 -4.35
CA SER A 282 -0.61 30.05 -4.15
C SER A 282 -1.74 31.07 -4.33
N ALA A 283 -1.48 32.38 -4.17
CA ALA A 283 -2.49 33.43 -4.32
C ALA A 283 -2.76 33.78 -5.79
N THR A 284 -1.74 33.77 -6.65
CA THR A 284 -1.89 34.06 -8.08
C THR A 284 -2.00 32.82 -8.95
N GLY A 285 -1.59 31.65 -8.43
CA GLY A 285 -1.60 30.37 -9.15
C GLY A 285 -0.47 30.25 -10.17
N ASN A 286 0.68 30.90 -9.94
CA ASN A 286 1.82 30.89 -10.84
C ASN A 286 3.12 30.50 -10.12
N TYR A 287 4.05 29.93 -10.86
CA TYR A 287 5.42 29.73 -10.37
C TYR A 287 6.16 31.06 -10.26
N GLU A 288 7.02 31.17 -9.25
CA GLU A 288 7.84 32.34 -9.01
C GLU A 288 9.04 32.37 -9.98
N SER A 289 9.11 33.42 -10.79
CA SER A 289 10.10 33.52 -11.89
C SER A 289 11.53 33.77 -11.41
N ASP A 290 11.70 34.20 -10.17
CA ASP A 290 12.98 34.42 -9.50
C ASP A 290 13.43 33.19 -8.67
N TYR A 291 12.66 32.10 -8.67
CA TYR A 291 13.08 30.84 -8.05
C TYR A 291 14.36 30.30 -8.68
N VAL A 292 15.41 30.18 -7.88
CA VAL A 292 16.71 29.65 -8.34
C VAL A 292 16.75 28.14 -8.14
N ALA A 293 16.61 27.39 -9.23
CA ALA A 293 16.74 25.93 -9.20
C ALA A 293 18.17 25.48 -8.86
N ASN A 294 18.28 24.28 -8.29
CA ASN A 294 19.56 23.63 -8.01
C ASN A 294 19.76 22.44 -8.95
N PHE A 295 20.87 22.41 -9.69
CA PHE A 295 21.16 21.37 -10.68
C PHE A 295 21.29 19.98 -10.04
N ASP A 296 22.01 19.86 -8.92
CA ASP A 296 22.29 18.57 -8.27
C ASP A 296 21.06 17.95 -7.59
N ARG A 297 20.04 18.75 -7.22
CA ARG A 297 18.79 18.25 -6.63
C ARG A 297 17.84 17.62 -7.67
N VAL A 298 18.13 17.77 -8.96
CA VAL A 298 17.32 17.24 -10.08
C VAL A 298 17.90 15.91 -10.61
N VAL A 299 19.12 15.55 -10.22
CA VAL A 299 19.87 14.36 -10.67
C VAL A 299 19.96 13.33 -9.56
#